data_AF-C3Y142-F1
#
_entry.id   AF-C3Y142-F1
#
_cell.length_a   1.000
_cell.length_b   1.000
_cell.length_c   1.000
_cell.angle_alpha   90.00
_cell.angle_beta   90.00
_cell.angle_gamma   90.00
#
_symmetry.space_group_name_H-M   'P 1'
#
loop_
_entity.id
_entity.type
_entity.pdbx_description
1 polymer ?
#
loop_
_entity_poly.entity_id
_entity_poly.type
_entity_poly.pdbx_seq_one_letter_code
_entity_poly.pdbx_strand_id
1 'polypeptide(L)'
;MSSNETRAYEIMKALDVDYVLVIFGGVIGYSGDDINKFLWMVRIAEGEHPKEIREGDYFTPQGEFRVDKAGSKTLLNCLMYKLCYYRFGEMQLDFRTPPGFDRTRNVEIGNKDISFQHLEEAYTTEHWLVRIYKVKKQDNRVRLDHTVRKTDIKPKTKFTSRKSGKRKRGFIKNKLLIKKGKRPSSKNKKPSRKSSSKK
;
A
#
# COMPACT_ATOMS: atom_id res chain seq x y z
N MET A 1 8.10 13.14 13.78
CA MET A 1 7.52 12.00 14.52
C MET A 1 6.05 12.22 14.91
N SER A 2 5.67 13.42 15.36
CA SER A 2 4.31 13.76 15.82
C SER A 2 3.34 14.23 14.72
N SER A 3 3.82 14.59 13.52
CA SER A 3 2.99 15.02 12.39
C SER A 3 2.43 13.84 11.57
N ASN A 4 1.56 14.14 10.59
CA ASN A 4 1.13 13.18 9.57
C ASN A 4 2.29 12.75 8.64
N GLU A 5 2.09 11.67 7.88
CA GLU A 5 3.12 11.10 7.00
C GLU A 5 3.62 12.09 5.94
N THR A 6 2.72 12.88 5.33
CA THR A 6 3.07 13.85 4.29
C THR A 6 3.98 14.95 4.80
N ARG A 7 3.62 15.62 5.91
CA ARG A 7 4.44 16.67 6.51
C ARG A 7 5.76 16.12 7.04
N ALA A 8 5.72 14.95 7.68
CA ALA A 8 6.93 14.31 8.17
C ALA A 8 7.86 13.91 7.03
N TYR A 9 7.34 13.50 5.87
CA TYR A 9 8.14 13.17 4.68
C TYR A 9 8.89 14.38 4.12
N GLU A 10 8.26 15.56 4.10
CA GLU A 10 8.93 16.81 3.70
C GLU A 10 10.12 17.12 4.62
N ILE A 11 9.96 16.95 5.93
CA ILE A 11 11.02 17.20 6.91
C ILE A 11 12.14 16.15 6.77
N MET A 12 11.80 14.86 6.66
CA MET A 12 12.77 13.79 6.45
C MET A 12 13.59 14.01 5.17
N LYS A 13 12.94 14.51 4.11
CA LYS A 13 13.59 14.92 2.86
C LYS A 13 14.52 16.10 3.03
N ALA A 14 14.08 17.15 3.73
CA ALA A 14 14.91 18.34 3.97
C ALA A 14 16.16 18.03 4.79
N LEU A 15 16.13 16.97 5.60
CA LEU A 15 17.23 16.52 6.45
C LEU A 15 18.01 15.35 5.84
N ASP A 16 17.74 14.96 4.59
CA ASP A 16 18.38 13.82 3.89
C ASP A 16 18.37 12.50 4.71
N VAL A 17 17.24 12.19 5.36
CA VAL A 17 17.07 10.98 6.16
C VAL A 17 16.76 9.77 5.28
N ASP A 18 17.58 8.72 5.39
CA ASP A 18 17.37 7.45 4.67
C ASP A 18 16.55 6.42 5.47
N TYR A 19 16.78 6.35 6.78
CA TYR A 19 16.19 5.34 7.67
C TYR A 19 15.63 5.96 8.93
N VAL A 20 14.53 5.38 9.43
CA VAL A 20 13.87 5.75 10.68
C VAL A 20 13.82 4.52 11.57
N LEU A 21 14.35 4.64 12.78
CA LEU A 21 14.28 3.61 13.81
C LEU A 21 13.22 4.00 14.84
N VAL A 22 12.39 3.04 15.23
CA VAL A 22 11.44 3.17 16.34
C VAL A 22 11.52 1.95 17.27
N ILE A 23 11.37 2.20 18.57
CA ILE A 23 11.25 1.18 19.60
C ILE A 23 9.77 0.95 19.91
N PHE A 24 9.33 -0.29 19.75
CA PHE A 24 7.95 -0.71 19.96
C PHE A 24 7.87 -1.83 20.99
N GLY A 25 7.22 -1.57 22.13
CA GLY A 25 7.17 -2.51 23.25
C GLY A 25 5.93 -3.41 23.28
N GLY A 26 4.98 -3.24 22.35
CA GLY A 26 3.63 -3.79 22.50
C GLY A 26 3.50 -5.31 22.46
N VAL A 27 4.48 -6.03 21.90
CA VAL A 27 4.50 -7.51 21.87
C VAL A 27 4.91 -8.13 23.21
N ILE A 28 5.95 -7.58 23.84
CA ILE A 28 6.54 -8.14 25.06
C ILE A 28 6.17 -7.38 26.34
N GLY A 29 5.53 -6.21 26.21
CA GLY A 29 5.21 -5.35 27.35
C GLY A 29 6.39 -4.48 27.79
N TYR A 30 7.25 -4.05 26.86
CA TYR A 30 8.39 -3.20 27.21
C TYR A 30 7.95 -1.75 27.43
N SER A 31 8.07 -1.27 28.66
CA SER A 31 7.59 0.07 29.06
C SER A 31 8.42 1.23 28.49
N GLY A 32 9.67 1.00 28.10
CA GLY A 32 10.59 2.02 27.56
C GLY A 32 10.39 2.34 26.07
N ASP A 33 9.21 2.07 25.50
CA ASP A 33 8.92 2.26 24.09
C ASP A 33 8.68 3.73 23.69
N ASP A 34 8.72 4.01 22.39
CA ASP A 34 8.62 5.38 21.90
C ASP A 34 7.20 5.95 21.98
N ILE A 35 6.18 5.11 22.16
CA ILE A 35 4.81 5.56 22.39
C ILE A 35 4.64 6.11 23.82
N ASN A 36 5.27 5.51 24.84
CA ASN A 36 5.23 6.07 26.21
C ASN A 36 6.00 7.40 26.32
N LYS A 37 7.07 7.56 25.51
CA LYS A 37 7.84 8.81 25.43
C LYS A 37 7.24 9.82 24.45
N PHE A 38 6.13 9.50 23.78
CA PHE A 38 5.58 10.30 22.68
C PHE A 38 5.17 11.72 23.09
N LEU A 39 4.50 11.88 24.23
CA LEU A 39 4.06 13.21 24.70
C LEU A 39 5.24 14.15 24.96
N TRP A 40 6.40 13.65 25.38
CA TRP A 40 7.61 14.47 25.49
C TRP A 40 8.06 15.01 24.13
N MET A 41 7.98 14.19 23.08
CA MET A 41 8.30 14.61 21.71
C MET A 41 7.33 15.70 21.23
N VAL A 42 6.04 15.58 21.58
CA VAL A 42 5.00 16.57 21.24
C VAL A 42 5.28 17.89 21.95
N ARG A 43 5.58 17.88 23.25
CA ARG A 43 5.88 19.11 24.03
C ARG A 43 7.09 19.86 23.52
N ILE A 44 8.16 19.15 23.16
CA ILE A 44 9.36 19.78 22.57
C ILE A 44 9.00 20.42 21.22
N ALA A 45 8.22 19.72 20.38
CA ALA A 45 7.84 20.21 19.07
C ALA A 45 6.85 21.39 19.13
N GLU A 46 5.93 21.39 20.09
CA GLU A 46 5.01 22.50 20.35
C GLU A 46 5.74 23.77 20.81
N GLY A 47 6.84 23.62 21.58
CA GLY A 47 7.66 24.76 22.02
C GLY A 47 8.23 25.58 20.86
N GLU A 48 8.69 24.92 19.79
CA GLU A 48 9.26 25.57 18.60
C GLU A 48 8.21 25.87 17.51
N HIS A 49 7.22 24.99 17.34
CA HIS A 49 6.22 25.07 16.27
C HIS A 49 4.77 25.02 16.81
N PRO A 50 4.34 26.02 17.60
CA PRO A 50 3.03 26.01 18.28
C PRO A 50 1.83 26.10 17.32
N LYS A 51 2.06 26.51 16.06
CA LYS A 51 1.01 26.60 15.03
C LYS A 51 0.75 25.25 14.34
N GLU A 52 1.73 24.35 14.33
CA GLU A 52 1.63 23.06 13.64
C GLU A 52 1.25 21.92 14.59
N ILE A 53 1.77 21.93 15.82
CA ILE A 53 1.61 20.86 16.80
C ILE A 53 1.09 21.44 18.11
N ARG A 54 0.05 20.81 18.66
CA ARG A 54 -0.53 21.16 19.96
C ARG A 54 -0.77 19.90 20.77
N GLU A 55 -0.34 19.86 22.03
CA GLU A 55 -0.50 18.68 22.90
C GLU A 55 -1.98 18.28 23.03
N GLY A 56 -2.87 19.28 23.16
CA GLY A 56 -4.31 19.08 23.27
C GLY A 56 -4.94 18.27 22.13
N ASP A 57 -4.36 18.32 20.92
CA ASP A 57 -4.90 17.63 19.75
C ASP A 57 -4.69 16.09 19.81
N TYR A 58 -3.79 15.60 20.67
CA TYR A 58 -3.50 14.16 20.82
C TYR A 58 -4.32 13.46 21.90
N PHE A 59 -4.99 14.23 22.77
CA PHE A 59 -5.86 13.69 23.81
C PHE A 59 -7.28 13.46 23.29
N THR A 60 -8.03 12.61 23.98
CA THR A 60 -9.47 12.50 23.78
C THR A 60 -10.19 13.76 24.29
N PRO A 61 -11.47 13.99 23.95
CA PRO A 61 -12.25 15.08 24.53
C PRO A 61 -12.33 15.05 26.07
N GLN A 62 -12.09 13.88 26.67
CA GLN A 62 -12.03 13.66 28.12
C GLN A 62 -10.65 13.95 28.73
N GLY A 63 -9.64 14.27 27.91
CA GLY A 63 -8.27 14.52 28.35
C GLY A 63 -7.43 13.25 28.54
N GLU A 64 -7.87 12.10 28.07
CA GLU A 64 -7.15 10.83 28.20
C GLU A 64 -6.22 10.58 27.01
N PHE A 65 -5.04 10.01 27.26
CA PHE A 65 -4.14 9.55 26.19
C PHE A 65 -4.42 8.07 25.89
N ARG A 66 -5.14 7.80 24.80
CA ARG A 66 -5.57 6.44 24.42
C ARG A 66 -5.11 6.08 23.01
N VAL A 67 -4.65 4.85 22.82
CA VAL A 67 -4.25 4.29 21.52
C VAL A 67 -5.31 3.36 20.91
N ASP A 68 -6.46 3.25 21.57
CA ASP A 68 -7.59 2.46 21.11
C ASP A 68 -8.47 3.23 20.13
N LYS A 69 -9.65 2.68 19.80
CA LYS A 69 -10.61 3.32 18.88
C LYS A 69 -11.14 4.66 19.38
N ALA A 70 -11.09 4.91 20.70
CA ALA A 70 -11.52 6.16 21.30
C ALA A 70 -10.40 7.22 21.32
N GLY A 71 -9.17 6.84 20.96
CA GLY A 71 -8.04 7.75 20.80
C GLY A 71 -8.30 8.87 19.79
N SER A 72 -7.55 9.97 19.92
CA SER A 72 -7.67 11.10 18.99
C SER A 72 -7.35 10.67 17.56
N LYS A 73 -8.12 11.21 16.61
CA LYS A 73 -7.84 11.02 15.17
C LYS A 73 -6.47 11.56 14.77
N THR A 74 -5.97 12.58 15.47
CA THR A 74 -4.63 13.13 15.25
C THR A 74 -3.55 12.13 15.65
N LEU A 75 -3.74 11.45 16.78
CA LEU A 75 -2.84 10.38 17.25
C LEU A 75 -2.88 9.17 16.32
N LEU A 76 -4.06 8.67 15.96
CA LEU A 76 -4.21 7.49 15.09
C LEU A 76 -3.63 7.70 13.67
N ASN A 77 -3.52 8.95 13.22
CA ASN A 77 -2.94 9.31 11.93
C ASN A 77 -1.48 9.82 12.02
N CYS A 78 -0.91 9.94 13.22
CA CYS A 78 0.44 10.44 13.38
C CYS A 78 1.46 9.42 12.85
N LEU A 79 2.62 9.92 12.42
CA LEU A 79 3.66 9.07 11.86
C LEU A 79 4.14 8.04 12.90
N MET A 80 4.37 8.45 14.15
CA MET A 80 4.81 7.53 15.21
C MET A 80 3.87 6.34 15.39
N TYR A 81 2.56 6.60 15.52
CA TYR A 81 1.56 5.55 15.67
C TYR A 81 1.58 4.59 14.48
N LYS A 82 1.65 5.13 13.26
CA LYS A 82 1.73 4.30 12.04
C LYS A 82 2.99 3.44 12.01
N LEU A 83 4.15 4.00 12.38
CA LEU A 83 5.42 3.30 12.43
C LEU A 83 5.40 2.16 13.46
N CYS A 84 4.92 2.40 14.68
CA CYS A 84 4.91 1.35 15.71
C CYS A 84 3.92 0.22 15.39
N TYR A 85 2.70 0.55 14.97
CA TYR A 85 1.60 -0.40 14.80
C TYR A 85 1.44 -0.96 13.39
N TYR A 86 2.41 -0.74 12.49
CA TYR A 86 2.35 -1.30 11.14
C TYR A 86 2.23 -2.83 11.15
N ARG A 87 1.18 -3.35 10.50
CA ARG A 87 0.79 -4.78 10.46
C ARG A 87 0.55 -5.44 11.82
N PHE A 88 0.49 -4.66 12.90
CA PHE A 88 0.25 -5.21 14.23
C PHE A 88 -1.22 -5.61 14.45
N GLY A 89 -2.16 -5.00 13.69
CA GLY A 89 -3.58 -5.34 13.76
C GLY A 89 -3.92 -6.78 13.37
N GLU A 90 -3.07 -7.45 12.59
CA GLU A 90 -3.19 -8.86 12.19
C GLU A 90 -2.51 -9.81 13.18
N MET A 91 -1.70 -9.29 14.09
CA MET A 91 -0.90 -10.08 15.02
C MET A 91 -1.76 -10.52 16.20
N GLN A 92 -1.90 -11.84 16.36
CA GLN A 92 -2.54 -12.45 17.51
C GLN A 92 -1.50 -13.16 18.36
N LEU A 93 -1.24 -12.65 19.56
CA LEU A 93 -0.24 -13.19 20.49
C LEU A 93 -0.81 -14.37 21.27
N ASP A 94 -1.94 -14.16 21.95
CA ASP A 94 -2.61 -15.19 22.73
C ASP A 94 -3.93 -15.58 22.09
N PHE A 95 -4.30 -16.86 22.21
CA PHE A 95 -5.58 -17.37 21.71
C PHE A 95 -6.79 -16.68 22.35
N ARG A 96 -6.63 -16.17 23.58
CA ARG A 96 -7.70 -15.50 24.34
C ARG A 96 -7.76 -13.99 24.12
N THR A 97 -6.71 -13.38 23.58
CA THR A 97 -6.67 -11.93 23.32
C THR A 97 -7.10 -11.64 21.89
N PRO A 98 -7.79 -10.51 21.65
CA PRO A 98 -8.11 -10.08 20.29
C PRO A 98 -6.83 -9.79 19.49
N PRO A 99 -6.86 -9.87 18.15
CA PRO A 99 -5.73 -9.49 17.31
C PRO A 99 -5.47 -7.98 17.41
N GLY A 100 -4.18 -7.60 17.44
CA GLY A 100 -3.77 -6.21 17.64
C GLY A 100 -3.95 -5.71 19.08
N PHE A 101 -3.64 -6.56 20.07
CA PHE A 101 -3.65 -6.20 21.48
C PHE A 101 -2.26 -5.75 21.95
N ASP A 102 -2.14 -4.52 22.44
CA ASP A 102 -0.88 -3.97 22.98
C ASP A 102 -0.74 -4.36 24.45
N ARG A 103 0.24 -5.22 24.78
CA ARG A 103 0.47 -5.70 26.16
C ARG A 103 0.99 -4.64 27.11
N THR A 104 1.63 -3.58 26.62
CA THR A 104 2.16 -2.51 27.48
C THR A 104 1.03 -1.64 28.01
N ARG A 105 0.00 -1.44 27.19
CA ARG A 105 -1.14 -0.54 27.47
C ARG A 105 -2.42 -1.27 27.81
N ASN A 106 -2.44 -2.59 27.64
CA ASN A 106 -3.60 -3.46 27.87
C ASN A 106 -4.85 -3.04 27.11
N VAL A 107 -4.69 -2.61 25.86
CA VAL A 107 -5.79 -2.16 25.00
C VAL A 107 -5.69 -2.74 23.59
N GLU A 108 -6.85 -2.90 22.95
CA GLU A 108 -6.93 -3.17 21.52
C GLU A 108 -6.71 -1.88 20.73
N ILE A 109 -5.88 -1.98 19.70
CA ILE A 109 -5.49 -0.84 18.86
C ILE A 109 -6.66 -0.32 18.03
N GLY A 110 -6.74 1.00 17.90
CA GLY A 110 -7.83 1.68 17.20
C GLY A 110 -7.85 1.42 15.70
N ASN A 111 -6.73 1.73 15.04
CA ASN A 111 -6.56 1.55 13.61
C ASN A 111 -5.67 0.33 13.30
N LYS A 112 -6.25 -0.69 12.66
CA LYS A 112 -5.57 -1.94 12.28
C LYS A 112 -5.01 -1.89 10.86
N ASP A 113 -5.66 -1.15 9.98
CA ASP A 113 -5.31 -1.08 8.56
C ASP A 113 -4.41 0.12 8.29
N ILE A 114 -3.12 -0.09 8.49
CA ILE A 114 -2.09 0.93 8.30
C ILE A 114 -1.31 0.64 7.02
N SER A 115 -1.27 1.63 6.12
CA SER A 115 -0.45 1.57 4.91
C SER A 115 0.41 2.83 4.80
N PHE A 116 1.59 2.66 4.21
CA PHE A 116 2.54 3.74 3.97
C PHE A 116 2.58 4.08 2.48
N GLN A 117 2.70 5.37 2.21
CA GLN A 117 2.94 5.90 0.88
C GLN A 117 4.44 6.14 0.67
N HIS A 118 5.08 6.81 1.63
CA HIS A 118 6.46 7.31 1.53
C HIS A 118 7.48 6.49 2.32
N LEU A 119 7.03 5.51 3.10
CA LEU A 119 7.89 4.64 3.90
C LEU A 119 7.69 3.17 3.51
N GLU A 120 8.71 2.36 3.77
CA GLU A 120 8.64 0.90 3.72
C GLU A 120 9.33 0.28 4.93
N GLU A 121 8.80 -0.85 5.40
CA GLU A 121 9.44 -1.63 6.45
C GLU A 121 10.72 -2.27 5.90
N ALA A 122 11.86 -1.95 6.50
CA ALA A 122 13.17 -2.46 6.09
C ALA A 122 13.62 -3.63 6.97
N TYR A 123 13.38 -3.55 8.28
CA TYR A 123 13.73 -4.60 9.23
C TYR A 123 12.86 -4.50 10.48
N THR A 124 12.46 -5.64 11.03
CA THR A 124 11.77 -5.74 12.31
C THR A 124 12.37 -6.92 13.08
N THR A 125 12.75 -6.67 14.34
CA THR A 125 13.30 -7.71 15.23
C THR A 125 12.29 -8.82 15.53
N GLU A 126 12.75 -9.97 15.99
CA GLU A 126 11.91 -11.15 16.30
C GLU A 126 10.75 -10.84 17.25
N HIS A 127 11.04 -10.16 18.36
CA HIS A 127 10.03 -9.75 19.34
C HIS A 127 9.44 -8.37 19.07
N TRP A 128 9.68 -7.83 17.87
CA TRP A 128 9.18 -6.53 17.38
C TRP A 128 9.57 -5.34 18.28
N LEU A 129 10.63 -5.48 19.07
CA LEU A 129 11.12 -4.44 19.96
C LEU A 129 11.71 -3.25 19.19
N VAL A 130 12.46 -3.53 18.13
CA VAL A 130 13.05 -2.52 17.25
C VAL A 130 12.51 -2.71 15.84
N ARG A 131 12.07 -1.60 15.23
CA ARG A 131 11.58 -1.54 13.86
C ARG A 131 12.33 -0.45 13.09
N ILE A 132 12.77 -0.79 11.89
CA ILE A 132 13.53 0.09 11.01
C ILE A 132 12.75 0.24 9.72
N TYR A 133 12.49 1.49 9.37
CA TYR A 133 11.79 1.90 8.16
C TYR A 133 12.75 2.61 7.24
N LYS A 134 12.59 2.38 5.94
CA LYS A 134 13.32 3.10 4.90
C LYS A 134 12.43 4.17 4.29
N VAL A 135 12.99 5.37 4.14
CA VAL A 135 12.34 6.48 3.46
C VAL A 135 12.43 6.25 1.95
N LYS A 136 11.28 6.22 1.28
CA LYS A 136 11.24 6.05 -0.18
C LYS A 136 11.71 7.31 -0.87
N LYS A 137 12.36 7.10 -2.02
CA LYS A 137 12.67 8.18 -2.95
C LYS A 137 11.37 8.81 -3.47
N GLN A 138 11.48 10.03 -4.00
CA GLN A 138 10.32 10.71 -4.58
C GLN A 138 9.73 9.87 -5.70
N ASP A 139 8.41 9.92 -5.83
CA ASP A 139 7.72 9.26 -6.92
C ASP A 139 8.25 9.80 -8.25
N ASN A 140 8.54 8.87 -9.18
CA ASN A 140 9.08 9.21 -10.48
C ASN A 140 8.12 10.09 -11.32
N ARG A 141 6.81 10.03 -11.03
CA ARG A 141 5.76 10.78 -11.74
C ARG A 141 4.63 11.15 -10.80
N VAL A 142 4.09 12.35 -10.97
CA VAL A 142 2.87 12.80 -10.28
C VAL A 142 1.68 11.98 -10.79
N ARG A 143 0.88 11.45 -9.85
CA ARG A 143 -0.37 10.75 -10.17
C ARG A 143 -1.52 11.75 -10.21
N LEU A 144 -2.55 11.45 -10.99
CA LEU A 144 -3.80 12.21 -10.93
C LEU A 144 -4.58 11.76 -9.69
N ASP A 145 -4.93 12.70 -8.82
CA ASP A 145 -5.74 12.43 -7.63
C ASP A 145 -7.17 12.00 -7.98
N HIS A 146 -7.65 12.42 -9.15
CA HIS A 146 -8.98 12.12 -9.63
C HIS A 146 -8.95 11.15 -10.80
N THR A 147 -10.00 10.34 -10.90
CA THR A 147 -10.16 9.49 -12.08
C THR A 147 -10.41 10.36 -13.32
N VAL A 148 -9.82 9.98 -14.45
CA VAL A 148 -10.02 10.66 -15.74
C VAL A 148 -11.52 10.85 -16.00
N ARG A 149 -11.90 12.07 -16.39
CA ARG A 149 -13.29 12.49 -16.64
C ARG A 149 -14.05 11.44 -17.45
N LYS A 150 -15.22 11.04 -16.94
CA LYS A 150 -16.16 10.14 -17.61
C LYS A 150 -17.45 10.92 -17.84
N THR A 151 -17.94 10.91 -19.07
CA THR A 151 -19.19 11.56 -19.47
C THR A 151 -20.20 10.50 -19.91
N ASP A 152 -21.48 10.70 -19.60
CA ASP A 152 -22.56 9.74 -19.91
C ASP A 152 -23.14 9.89 -21.33
N ILE A 153 -22.61 10.83 -22.12
CA ILE A 153 -23.04 11.10 -23.51
C ILE A 153 -22.96 9.86 -24.42
N LYS A 154 -22.01 8.94 -24.15
CA LYS A 154 -21.89 7.68 -24.88
C LYS A 154 -21.81 6.51 -23.90
N PRO A 155 -22.60 5.45 -24.08
CA PRO A 155 -22.55 4.29 -23.20
C PRO A 155 -21.17 3.61 -23.29
N LYS A 156 -20.50 3.46 -22.15
CA LYS A 156 -19.19 2.80 -22.05
C LYS A 156 -19.37 1.29 -21.97
N THR A 157 -18.93 0.56 -22.99
CA THR A 157 -18.69 -0.88 -22.88
C THR A 157 -17.38 -1.12 -22.13
N LYS A 158 -17.46 -1.56 -20.86
CA LYS A 158 -16.28 -2.00 -20.09
C LYS A 158 -15.75 -3.29 -20.73
N PHE A 159 -14.55 -3.24 -21.29
CA PHE A 159 -13.91 -4.42 -21.84
C PHE A 159 -13.46 -5.36 -20.71
N THR A 160 -13.95 -6.60 -20.73
CA THR A 160 -13.49 -7.64 -19.81
C THR A 160 -12.28 -8.36 -20.41
N SER A 161 -11.19 -8.41 -19.65
CA SER A 161 -9.98 -9.11 -20.08
C SER A 161 -10.25 -10.62 -20.19
N ARG A 162 -9.92 -11.22 -21.34
CA ARG A 162 -9.89 -12.69 -21.52
C ARG A 162 -8.47 -13.26 -21.34
N LYS A 163 -7.58 -12.52 -20.68
CA LYS A 163 -6.19 -12.93 -20.45
C LYS A 163 -6.14 -13.96 -19.32
N SER A 164 -5.46 -15.08 -19.56
CA SER A 164 -5.22 -16.16 -18.61
C SER A 164 -3.72 -16.49 -18.59
N GLY A 165 -3.23 -17.22 -17.58
CA GLY A 165 -1.84 -17.67 -17.51
C GLY A 165 -1.37 -18.37 -18.79
N LYS A 166 -2.26 -19.15 -19.43
CA LYS A 166 -2.01 -19.80 -20.75
C LYS A 166 -2.25 -18.87 -21.94
N ARG A 167 -3.21 -17.94 -21.85
CA ARG A 167 -3.60 -17.05 -22.95
C ARG A 167 -3.19 -15.61 -22.65
N LYS A 168 -1.99 -15.23 -23.05
CA LYS A 168 -1.42 -13.87 -22.84
C LYS A 168 -1.73 -12.87 -23.98
N ARG A 169 -2.68 -13.18 -24.87
CA ARG A 169 -3.04 -12.30 -26.01
C ARG A 169 -3.98 -11.16 -25.58
N GLY A 170 -3.63 -9.93 -25.96
CA GLY A 170 -4.47 -8.74 -25.77
C GLY A 170 -5.58 -8.61 -26.83
N PHE A 171 -6.43 -7.58 -26.65
CA PHE A 171 -7.52 -7.24 -27.55
C PHE A 171 -7.28 -5.83 -28.14
N ILE A 172 -7.51 -5.70 -29.45
CA ILE A 172 -7.43 -4.44 -30.18
C ILE A 172 -8.81 -4.27 -30.84
N LYS A 173 -9.48 -3.13 -30.61
CA LYS A 173 -10.83 -2.88 -31.13
C LYS A 173 -10.89 -2.97 -32.66
N ASN A 174 -9.94 -2.32 -33.34
CA ASN A 174 -9.89 -2.25 -34.81
C ASN A 174 -8.73 -3.11 -35.35
N LYS A 175 -8.75 -4.42 -35.07
CA LYS A 175 -7.71 -5.33 -35.55
C LYS A 175 -8.02 -5.82 -36.96
N LEU A 176 -7.13 -5.55 -37.91
CA LEU A 176 -7.22 -6.11 -39.26
C LEU A 176 -7.08 -7.65 -39.22
N LEU A 177 -8.01 -8.35 -39.87
CA LEU A 177 -8.01 -9.81 -39.96
C LEU A 177 -7.10 -10.25 -41.12
N ILE A 178 -6.00 -10.94 -40.81
CA ILE A 178 -5.11 -11.50 -41.82
C ILE A 178 -5.79 -12.75 -42.43
N LYS A 179 -6.31 -12.62 -43.66
CA LYS A 179 -6.71 -13.77 -44.47
C LYS A 179 -5.47 -14.38 -45.12
N LYS A 180 -4.95 -15.49 -44.57
CA LYS A 180 -3.86 -16.25 -45.22
C LYS A 180 -4.46 -17.07 -46.37
N GLY A 181 -3.93 -16.92 -47.59
CA GLY A 181 -4.31 -17.72 -48.75
C GLY A 181 -3.97 -19.20 -48.55
N LYS A 182 -4.86 -20.11 -48.99
CA LYS A 182 -4.57 -21.55 -49.04
C LYS A 182 -3.81 -21.86 -50.32
N ARG A 183 -2.68 -22.57 -50.21
CA ARG A 183 -1.93 -23.07 -51.36
C ARG A 183 -2.78 -24.16 -52.07
N PRO A 184 -3.06 -24.06 -53.38
CA PRO A 184 -3.82 -25.09 -54.08
C PRO A 184 -3.05 -26.41 -54.06
N SER A 185 -3.71 -27.50 -53.69
CA SER A 185 -3.11 -28.84 -53.71
C SER A 185 -3.00 -29.31 -55.15
N SER A 186 -1.79 -29.59 -55.63
CA SER A 186 -1.57 -30.15 -56.96
C SER A 186 -1.98 -31.62 -57.01
N LYS A 187 -3.28 -31.91 -57.10
CA LYS A 187 -3.76 -33.18 -57.66
C LYS A 187 -3.95 -32.99 -59.17
N ASN A 188 -2.84 -33.04 -59.92
CA ASN A 188 -2.89 -33.18 -61.37
C ASN A 188 -3.52 -34.54 -61.72
N LYS A 189 -4.80 -34.54 -62.08
CA LYS A 189 -5.38 -35.56 -62.95
C LYS A 189 -4.72 -35.42 -64.33
N LYS A 190 -3.77 -36.31 -64.66
CA LYS A 190 -3.36 -36.50 -66.07
C LYS A 190 -4.52 -37.18 -66.80
N PRO A 191 -5.05 -36.64 -67.92
CA PRO A 191 -5.95 -37.39 -68.78
C PRO A 191 -5.12 -38.40 -69.59
N SER A 192 -5.55 -39.67 -69.61
CA SER A 192 -4.96 -40.71 -70.46
C SER A 192 -5.27 -40.43 -71.93
N ARG A 193 -4.23 -40.30 -72.76
CA ARG A 193 -4.37 -40.31 -74.22
C ARG A 193 -4.72 -41.73 -74.66
N LYS A 194 -5.94 -41.96 -75.15
CA LYS A 194 -6.28 -43.16 -75.93
C LYS A 194 -5.66 -43.02 -77.32
N SER A 195 -4.73 -43.90 -77.68
CA SER A 195 -4.24 -44.07 -79.04
C SER A 195 -5.26 -44.85 -79.86
N SER A 196 -5.84 -44.21 -80.87
CA SER A 196 -6.64 -44.86 -81.91
C SER A 196 -5.73 -45.25 -83.08
N SER A 197 -5.40 -46.53 -83.24
CA SER A 197 -4.91 -47.07 -84.51
C SER A 197 -6.05 -47.85 -85.19
N LYS A 198 -6.58 -47.29 -86.28
CA LYS A 198 -7.44 -47.99 -87.24
C LYS A 198 -6.56 -48.40 -88.42
N LYS A 199 -6.63 -49.70 -88.74
CA LYS A 199 -6.25 -50.41 -89.99
C LYS A 199 -4.82 -50.23 -90.49
#